data_AF-A0A0N1NP31-F1
#
_entry.id   AF-A0A0N1NP31-F1
#
_cell.length_a   1.000
_cell.length_b   1.000
_cell.length_c   1.000
_cell.angle_alpha   90.00
_cell.angle_beta   90.00
_cell.angle_gamma   90.00
#
_symmetry.space_group_name_H-M   'P 1'
#
loop_
_entity.id
_entity.type
_entity.pdbx_description
1 polymer ?
#
loop_
_entity_poly.entity_id
_entity_poly.type
_entity_poly.pdbx_seq_one_letter_code
_entity_poly.pdbx_strand_id
1 'polypeptide(L)'
;MSGIRGLVQGVRRHLGDGELTLRTLANHRATLLQGPRFVGTGPQIAEQMRQWFESRSCDGFVLAATHFPGAFEDFARLVVPELRRLGLVRDAYPGRTLRENLSLDRPANLFAQERQDTRA
;
A
#
# COMPACT_ATOMS: atom_id res chain seq x y z
N MET A 1 10.60 -17.84 -4.02
CA MET A 1 11.92 -17.61 -3.39
C MET A 1 11.89 -16.26 -2.70
N SER A 2 12.16 -16.20 -1.39
CA SER A 2 12.06 -14.97 -0.58
C SER A 2 13.44 -14.44 -0.17
N GLY A 3 13.56 -13.13 0.05
CA GLY A 3 14.76 -12.46 0.56
C GLY A 3 15.75 -11.97 -0.51
N ILE A 4 17.02 -11.81 -0.12
CA ILE A 4 18.06 -11.15 -0.93
C ILE A 4 18.33 -11.85 -2.28
N ARG A 5 18.17 -13.17 -2.34
CA ARG A 5 18.30 -13.94 -3.59
C ARG A 5 17.21 -13.59 -4.60
N GLY A 6 15.98 -13.39 -4.14
CA GLY A 6 14.86 -12.94 -4.99
C GLY A 6 15.10 -11.55 -5.55
N LEU A 7 15.68 -10.65 -4.74
CA LEU A 7 16.07 -9.31 -5.18
C LEU A 7 17.14 -9.36 -6.28
N VAL A 8 18.24 -10.10 -6.07
CA VAL A 8 19.32 -10.21 -7.05
C VAL A 8 18.80 -10.80 -8.37
N GLN A 9 17.95 -11.82 -8.30
CA GLN A 9 17.37 -12.45 -9.49
C GLN A 9 16.35 -11.53 -10.20
N GLY A 10 15.64 -10.68 -9.45
CA GLY A 10 14.75 -9.66 -9.98
C GLY A 10 15.50 -8.55 -10.71
N VAL A 11 16.64 -8.12 -10.18
CA VAL A 11 17.52 -7.13 -10.84
C VAL A 11 18.06 -7.70 -12.15
N ARG A 12 18.62 -8.92 -12.15
CA ARG A 12 19.14 -9.57 -13.37
C ARG A 12 18.08 -9.73 -14.45
N ARG A 13 16.84 -10.09 -14.06
CA ARG A 13 15.72 -10.18 -15.01
C ARG A 13 15.40 -8.86 -15.71
N HIS A 14 15.54 -7.73 -15.01
CA HIS A 14 15.20 -6.42 -15.56
C HIS A 14 16.37 -5.73 -16.28
N LEU A 15 17.62 -6.02 -15.89
CA LEU A 15 18.82 -5.32 -16.38
C LEU A 15 19.74 -6.19 -17.25
N GLY A 16 19.42 -7.48 -17.39
CA GLY A 16 20.26 -8.45 -18.11
C GLY A 16 21.45 -8.95 -17.30
N ASP A 17 22.31 -9.74 -17.93
CA ASP A 17 23.51 -10.34 -17.33
C ASP A 17 24.77 -9.46 -17.43
N GLY A 18 24.58 -8.15 -17.69
CA GLY A 18 25.67 -7.17 -17.73
C GLY A 18 26.29 -6.88 -16.36
N GLU A 19 27.38 -6.12 -16.34
CA GLU A 19 28.11 -5.78 -15.11
C GLU A 19 27.21 -5.01 -14.11
N LEU A 20 26.98 -5.60 -12.94
CA LEU A 20 26.11 -5.04 -11.90
C LEU A 20 26.91 -4.11 -10.99
N THR A 21 26.78 -2.81 -11.22
CA THR A 21 27.35 -1.79 -10.30
C THR A 21 26.35 -1.39 -9.21
N LEU A 22 26.86 -0.84 -8.09
CA LEU A 22 26.01 -0.25 -7.05
C LEU A 22 25.08 0.85 -7.59
N ARG A 23 25.55 1.64 -8.56
CA ARG A 23 24.76 2.68 -9.24
C ARG A 23 23.59 2.06 -10.00
N THR A 24 23.84 0.98 -10.75
CA THR A 24 22.82 0.25 -11.50
C THR A 24 21.75 -0.33 -10.57
N LEU A 25 22.17 -0.92 -9.44
CA LEU A 25 21.26 -1.42 -8.41
C LEU A 25 20.44 -0.31 -7.76
N ALA A 26 21.07 0.80 -7.39
CA ALA A 26 20.41 1.96 -6.79
C ALA A 26 19.35 2.55 -7.73
N ASN A 27 19.70 2.75 -9.00
CA ASN A 27 18.79 3.26 -10.02
C ASN A 27 17.61 2.32 -10.26
N HIS A 28 17.85 1.00 -10.29
CA HIS A 28 16.77 0.01 -10.46
C HIS A 28 15.83 -0.04 -9.25
N ARG A 29 16.38 0.03 -8.04
CA ARG A 29 15.60 0.02 -6.79
C ARG A 29 14.80 1.30 -6.56
N ALA A 30 15.21 2.41 -7.16
CA ALA A 30 14.46 3.67 -7.16
C ALA A 30 13.23 3.65 -8.10
N THR A 31 12.97 2.54 -8.80
CA THR A 31 11.81 2.39 -9.69
C THR A 31 10.67 1.61 -9.03
N LEU A 32 9.46 1.72 -9.61
CA LEU A 32 8.29 0.94 -9.23
C LEU A 32 8.31 -0.51 -9.75
N LEU A 33 9.43 -0.98 -10.31
CA LEU A 33 9.51 -2.28 -11.00
C LEU A 33 9.48 -3.49 -10.05
N GLN A 34 9.57 -3.26 -8.74
CA GLN A 34 9.68 -4.32 -7.73
C GLN A 34 8.32 -4.79 -7.20
N GLY A 35 7.24 -4.07 -7.48
CA GLY A 35 5.89 -4.37 -6.99
C GLY A 35 4.93 -4.84 -8.10
N PRO A 36 3.80 -5.46 -7.71
CA PRO A 36 2.70 -5.73 -8.63
C PRO A 36 2.21 -4.42 -9.27
N ARG A 37 1.90 -4.46 -10.57
CA ARG A 37 1.39 -3.31 -11.32
C ARG A 37 -0.03 -3.61 -11.78
N PHE A 38 -0.98 -2.81 -11.31
CA PHE A 38 -2.33 -2.80 -11.84
C PHE A 38 -2.39 -1.84 -13.01
N VAL A 39 -2.72 -2.34 -14.20
CA VAL A 39 -2.78 -1.56 -15.44
C VAL A 39 -4.12 -1.82 -16.11
N GLY A 40 -4.81 -0.76 -16.51
CA GLY A 40 -6.13 -0.85 -17.15
C GLY A 40 -6.96 0.41 -16.93
N THR A 41 -8.25 0.32 -17.26
CA THR A 41 -9.24 1.35 -16.93
C THR A 41 -9.58 1.35 -15.44
N GLY A 42 -10.25 2.41 -14.96
CA GLY A 42 -10.71 2.51 -13.56
C GLY A 42 -11.44 1.26 -13.05
N PRO A 43 -12.48 0.76 -13.76
CA PRO A 43 -13.18 -0.47 -13.40
C PRO A 43 -12.30 -1.72 -13.42
N GLN A 44 -11.39 -1.84 -14.41
CA GLN A 44 -10.48 -2.98 -14.49
C GLN A 44 -9.49 -3.02 -13.33
N ILE A 45 -8.98 -1.86 -12.90
CA ILE A 45 -8.09 -1.75 -11.75
C ILE A 45 -8.86 -2.05 -10.46
N ALA A 46 -10.05 -1.49 -10.30
CA ALA A 46 -10.90 -1.76 -9.13
C ALA A 46 -11.22 -3.25 -8.97
N GLU A 47 -11.50 -3.94 -10.07
CA GLU A 47 -11.73 -5.39 -10.08
C GLU A 47 -10.47 -6.18 -9.67
N GLN A 48 -9.29 -5.81 -10.16
CA GLN A 48 -8.03 -6.44 -9.73
C GLN A 48 -7.78 -6.24 -8.23
N MET A 49 -8.03 -5.04 -7.70
CA MET A 49 -7.90 -4.75 -6.28
C MET A 49 -8.93 -5.51 -5.44
N ARG A 50 -10.17 -5.63 -5.91
CA ARG A 50 -11.23 -6.45 -5.28
C ARG A 50 -10.78 -7.89 -5.14
N GLN A 51 -10.25 -8.48 -6.22
CA GLN A 51 -9.80 -9.87 -6.21
C GLN A 51 -8.75 -10.11 -5.12
N TRP A 52 -7.76 -9.22 -4.99
CA TRP A 52 -6.71 -9.31 -3.97
C TRP A 52 -7.26 -9.18 -2.54
N PHE A 53 -8.23 -8.29 -2.34
CA PHE A 53 -8.86 -8.09 -1.04
C PHE A 53 -9.73 -9.30 -0.65
N GLU A 54 -10.58 -9.79 -1.55
CA GLU A 54 -11.45 -10.94 -1.30
C GLU A 54 -10.68 -12.26 -1.16
N SER A 55 -9.54 -12.39 -1.86
CA SER A 55 -8.62 -13.51 -1.66
C SER A 55 -7.82 -13.42 -0.36
N ARG A 56 -8.10 -12.43 0.50
CA ARG A 56 -7.41 -12.16 1.78
C ARG A 56 -5.89 -12.03 1.60
N SER A 57 -5.46 -11.48 0.47
CA SER A 57 -4.04 -11.24 0.21
C SER A 57 -3.54 -9.95 0.87
N CYS A 58 -4.45 -9.04 1.22
CA CYS A 58 -4.17 -7.84 1.99
C CYS A 58 -5.44 -7.25 2.63
N ASP A 59 -5.27 -6.40 3.65
CA ASP A 59 -6.34 -5.58 4.25
C ASP A 59 -6.46 -4.19 3.60
N GLY A 60 -5.49 -3.82 2.77
CA GLY A 60 -5.40 -2.53 2.12
C GLY A 60 -4.18 -2.41 1.22
N PHE A 61 -4.03 -1.24 0.58
CA PHE A 61 -2.99 -1.00 -0.41
C PHE A 61 -2.18 0.25 -0.08
N VAL A 62 -0.87 0.16 -0.28
CA VAL A 62 0.01 1.32 -0.33
C VAL A 62 0.21 1.69 -1.80
N LEU A 63 -0.21 2.89 -2.18
CA LEU A 63 -0.13 3.35 -3.57
C LEU A 63 1.21 4.05 -3.81
N ALA A 64 1.95 3.56 -4.81
CA ALA A 64 3.18 4.19 -5.27
C ALA A 64 2.90 4.91 -6.61
N ALA A 65 3.10 6.23 -6.62
CA ALA A 65 2.80 7.06 -7.78
C ALA A 65 3.80 6.84 -8.91
N THR A 66 3.30 6.58 -10.13
CA THR A 66 4.12 6.52 -11.35
C THR A 66 4.66 7.88 -11.76
N HIS A 67 3.93 8.94 -11.42
CA HIS A 67 4.29 10.34 -11.62
C HIS A 67 3.52 11.21 -10.62
N PHE A 68 4.09 12.36 -10.23
CA PHE A 68 3.51 13.22 -9.20
C PHE A 68 3.14 14.61 -9.78
N PRO A 69 1.97 15.17 -9.43
CA PRO A 69 0.90 14.61 -8.57
C PRO A 69 -0.10 13.71 -9.31
N GLY A 70 -0.10 13.72 -10.65
CA GLY A 70 -1.20 13.20 -11.48
C GLY A 70 -1.61 11.75 -11.21
N ALA A 71 -0.70 10.86 -10.83
CA ALA A 71 -1.06 9.47 -10.53
C ALA A 71 -2.07 9.36 -9.38
N PHE A 72 -1.98 10.22 -8.36
CA PHE A 72 -2.93 10.21 -7.24
C PHE A 72 -4.27 10.83 -7.64
N GLU A 73 -4.25 11.87 -8.49
CA GLU A 73 -5.46 12.50 -9.02
C GLU A 73 -6.26 11.53 -9.90
N ASP A 74 -5.58 10.82 -10.80
CA ASP A 74 -6.19 9.82 -11.66
C ASP A 74 -6.75 8.66 -10.85
N PHE A 75 -6.03 8.16 -9.85
CA PHE A 75 -6.53 7.11 -8.97
C PHE A 75 -7.80 7.57 -8.22
N ALA A 76 -7.76 8.77 -7.63
CA ALA A 76 -8.89 9.32 -6.88
C ALA A 76 -10.11 9.56 -7.77
N ARG A 77 -9.91 9.96 -9.03
CA ARG A 77 -10.98 10.28 -9.98
C ARG A 77 -11.55 9.07 -10.70
N LEU A 78 -10.71 8.09 -11.05
CA LEU A 78 -11.08 6.98 -11.93
C LEU A 78 -11.28 5.66 -11.18
N VAL A 79 -10.57 5.41 -10.08
CA VAL A 79 -10.58 4.11 -9.39
C VAL A 79 -11.41 4.16 -8.10
N VAL A 80 -11.23 5.19 -7.28
CA VAL A 80 -11.96 5.31 -5.99
C VAL A 80 -13.49 5.23 -6.15
N PRO A 81 -14.14 5.88 -7.15
CA PRO A 81 -15.59 5.75 -7.33
C PRO A 81 -16.04 4.31 -7.60
N GLU A 82 -15.26 3.54 -8.37
CA GLU A 82 -15.57 2.12 -8.64
C GLU A 82 -15.40 1.27 -7.39
N LEU A 83 -14.34 1.51 -6.61
CA LEU A 83 -14.14 0.82 -5.33
C LEU A 83 -15.27 1.12 -4.32
N ARG A 84 -15.81 2.34 -4.30
CA ARG A 84 -17.00 2.70 -3.51
C ARG A 84 -18.24 1.96 -4.00
N ARG A 85 -18.46 1.91 -5.32
CA ARG A 85 -19.57 1.14 -5.93
C ARG A 85 -19.52 -0.34 -5.54
N LEU A 86 -18.32 -0.88 -5.37
CA LEU A 86 -18.08 -2.25 -4.91
C LEU A 86 -18.14 -2.42 -3.38
N GLY A 87 -18.34 -1.35 -2.60
CA GLY A 87 -18.39 -1.40 -1.14
C GLY A 87 -17.02 -1.65 -0.47
N LEU A 88 -15.92 -1.48 -1.20
CA LEU A 88 -14.56 -1.77 -0.72
C LEU A 88 -13.87 -0.57 -0.08
N VAL A 89 -14.38 0.64 -0.35
CA VAL A 89 -13.85 1.88 0.21
C VAL A 89 -15.00 2.70 0.76
N ARG A 90 -14.77 3.28 1.94
CA ARG A 90 -15.70 4.19 2.62
C ARG A 90 -16.10 5.40 1.76
N ASP A 91 -17.32 5.87 1.94
CA ASP A 91 -17.79 7.14 1.36
C ASP A 91 -17.32 8.36 2.17
N ALA A 92 -17.25 8.22 3.49
CA ALA A 92 -16.78 9.25 4.42
C ALA A 92 -15.85 8.67 5.49
N TYR A 93 -15.08 9.53 6.15
CA TYR A 93 -14.23 9.12 7.26
C TYR A 93 -15.08 8.86 8.52
N PRO A 94 -15.00 7.67 9.13
CA PRO A 94 -15.81 7.33 10.31
C PRO A 94 -15.34 8.03 11.59
N GLY A 95 -14.12 8.56 11.62
CA GLY A 95 -13.57 9.26 12.77
C GLY A 95 -12.62 10.39 12.43
N ARG A 96 -12.06 10.99 13.47
CA ARG A 96 -11.16 12.15 13.41
C ARG A 96 -9.68 11.77 13.53
N THR A 97 -9.40 10.54 13.94
CA THR A 97 -8.05 10.01 14.12
C THR A 97 -7.76 8.89 13.12
N LEU A 98 -6.47 8.64 12.87
CA LEU A 98 -6.06 7.52 12.02
C LEU A 98 -6.53 6.17 12.58
N ARG A 99 -6.52 6.00 13.92
CA ARG A 99 -6.97 4.76 14.56
C ARG A 99 -8.44 4.49 14.30
N GLU A 100 -9.30 5.48 14.50
CA GLU A 100 -10.74 5.37 14.21
C GLU A 100 -10.96 5.06 12.72
N ASN A 101 -10.20 5.72 11.84
CA ASN A 101 -10.25 5.46 10.39
C ASN A 101 -9.74 4.06 9.99
N LEU A 102 -9.03 3.36 10.87
CA LEU A 102 -8.58 1.98 10.65
C LEU A 102 -9.33 0.98 11.53
N SER A 103 -10.38 1.42 12.25
CA SER A 103 -11.11 0.60 13.24
C SER A 103 -10.20 -0.01 14.31
N LEU A 104 -9.22 0.77 14.77
CA LEU A 104 -8.28 0.37 15.82
C LEU A 104 -8.62 1.06 17.14
N ASP A 105 -8.57 0.30 18.23
CA ASP A 105 -8.74 0.85 19.57
C ASP A 105 -7.56 1.75 19.96
N ARG A 106 -7.86 2.74 20.80
CA ARG A 106 -6.83 3.57 21.43
C ARG A 106 -6.24 2.76 22.60
N PRO A 107 -4.92 2.47 22.60
CA PRO A 107 -4.31 1.78 23.73
C PRO A 107 -4.39 2.65 24.98
N ALA A 108 -4.69 2.02 26.11
CA ALA A 108 -4.65 2.67 27.41
C ALA A 108 -3.21 3.15 27.73
N ASN A 109 -3.11 4.30 28.39
CA ASN A 109 -1.83 4.76 28.89
C ASN A 109 -1.52 4.05 30.21
N LEU A 110 -0.56 3.11 30.18
CA LEU A 110 -0.17 2.30 31.33
C LEU A 110 0.24 3.15 32.55
N PHE A 111 0.96 4.26 32.33
CA PHE A 111 1.40 5.15 33.41
C PHE A 111 0.29 6.05 33.97
N ALA A 112 -0.83 6.19 33.25
CA ALA A 112 -1.99 6.92 33.76
C ALA A 112 -2.82 6.04 34.70
N GLN A 113 -2.84 4.72 34.47
CA GLN A 113 -3.55 3.74 35.29
C GLN A 113 -2.91 3.60 36.68
N GLU A 114 -1.58 3.46 36.76
CA GLU A 114 -0.86 3.35 38.04
C GLU A 114 -1.09 4.55 38.97
N ARG A 115 -1.24 5.76 38.41
CA ARG A 115 -1.50 7.00 39.17
C ARG A 115 -2.92 7.08 39.73
N GLN A 116 -3.87 6.36 39.16
CA GLN A 116 -5.24 6.28 39.68
C GLN A 116 -5.30 5.27 40.83
N ASP A 117 -4.58 4.15 40.73
CA ASP A 117 -4.52 3.13 41.78
C ASP A 117 -3.75 3.59 43.02
N THR A 118 -2.72 4.42 42.86
CA THR A 118 -1.94 4.95 44.00
C THR A 118 -2.66 6.07 44.76
N ARG A 119 -3.78 6.59 44.24
CA ARG A 119 -4.57 7.68 44.85
C ARG A 119 -5.87 7.20 45.50
N ALA A 120 -6.18 5.90 45.44
CA ALA A 120 -7.26 5.26 46.18
C ALA A 120 -6.71 4.65 47.48
#